data_AF-A0A336JLZ3-F1
#
_entry.id   AF-A0A336JLZ3-F1
#
_cell.length_a   1.000
_cell.length_b   1.000
_cell.length_c   1.000
_cell.angle_alpha   90.00
_cell.angle_beta   90.00
_cell.angle_gamma   90.00
#
_symmetry.space_group_name_H-M   'P 1'
#
loop_
_entity.id
_entity.type
_entity.pdbx_description
1 polymer ?
#
loop_
_entity_poly.entity_id
_entity_poly.type
_entity_poly.pdbx_seq_one_letter_code
_entity_poly.pdbx_strand_id
1 'polypeptide(L)' 'MALADLADFPLQRHPHEFLLPRIWQLRNNLTAYDATYVALAEVLEAPLLTRDKRLAGAAGHRAQIELV' A
#
# COMPACT_ATOMS: atom_id res chain seq x y z
N MET A 1 -3.91 -18.28 21.34
CA MET A 1 -5.34 -18.22 20.93
C MET A 1 -5.37 -17.20 19.82
N ALA A 2 -6.07 -17.44 18.70
CA ALA A 2 -5.92 -16.65 17.48
C ALA A 2 -5.98 -15.11 17.65
N LEU A 3 -6.79 -14.60 18.59
CA LEU A 3 -6.90 -13.15 18.83
C LEU A 3 -5.69 -12.56 19.60
N ALA A 4 -5.11 -13.34 20.53
CA ALA A 4 -3.88 -12.94 21.22
C ALA A 4 -2.70 -12.96 20.24
N ASP A 5 -2.65 -13.98 19.38
CA ASP A 5 -1.61 -14.12 18.36
C ASP A 5 -1.65 -12.95 17.35
N LEU A 6 -2.85 -12.44 17.01
CA LEU A 6 -3.01 -11.22 16.20
C LEU A 6 -2.60 -9.95 16.95
N ALA A 7 -2.87 -9.86 18.25
CA ALA A 7 -2.48 -8.72 19.07
C ALA A 7 -0.95 -8.64 19.26
N ASP A 8 -0.29 -9.79 19.35
CA ASP A 8 1.16 -9.92 19.46
C ASP A 8 1.88 -9.81 18.11
N PHE A 9 1.14 -9.82 16.99
CA PHE A 9 1.73 -9.69 15.67
C PHE A 9 2.37 -8.29 15.53
N PRO A 10 3.67 -8.19 15.19
CA PRO A 10 4.41 -6.92 15.18
C PRO A 10 4.03 -6.07 13.96
N LEU A 11 2.80 -5.56 13.95
CA LEU A 11 2.23 -4.78 12.85
C LEU A 11 2.25 -3.29 13.21
N GLN A 12 2.91 -2.52 12.36
CA GLN A 12 2.88 -1.06 12.43
C GLN A 12 1.76 -0.51 11.53
N ARG A 13 0.81 0.20 12.13
CA ARG A 13 -0.26 0.88 11.40
C ARG A 13 0.18 2.31 11.07
N HIS A 14 -0.01 2.71 9.82
CA HIS A 14 0.28 4.07 9.37
C HIS A 14 -1.03 4.83 9.10
N PRO A 15 -1.18 6.06 9.61
CA PRO A 15 -2.31 6.91 9.22
C PRO A 15 -2.19 7.32 7.76
N HIS A 16 -3.31 7.55 7.06
CA HIS A 16 -3.28 7.88 5.64
C HIS A 16 -3.16 9.38 5.34
N GLU A 17 -3.31 10.24 6.35
CA GLU A 17 -3.40 11.70 6.18
C GLU A 17 -2.17 12.30 5.51
N PHE A 18 -0.97 11.84 5.88
CA PHE A 18 0.28 12.32 5.28
C PHE A 18 0.50 11.83 3.82
N LEU A 19 -0.26 10.82 3.39
CA LEU A 19 -0.19 10.26 2.04
C LEU A 19 -1.14 10.95 1.05
N LEU A 20 -2.10 11.76 1.55
CA LEU A 20 -3.16 12.36 0.74
C LEU A 20 -2.64 13.12 -0.51
N PRO A 21 -1.57 13.92 -0.45
CA PRO A 21 -1.05 14.59 -1.65
C PRO A 21 -0.59 13.60 -2.72
N ARG A 22 0.05 12.49 -2.32
CA ARG A 22 0.55 11.47 -3.24
C ARG A 22 -0.57 10.59 -3.77
N ILE A 23 -1.52 10.22 -2.91
CA ILE A 23 -2.75 9.50 -3.30
C ILE A 23 -3.48 10.29 -4.40
N TRP A 24 -3.61 11.62 -4.23
CA TRP A 24 -4.26 12.47 -5.21
C TRP A 24 -3.55 12.50 -6.57
N GLN A 25 -2.21 12.43 -6.59
CA GLN A 25 -1.44 12.36 -7.84
C GLN A 25 -1.69 11.05 -8.61
N LEU A 26 -1.97 9.95 -7.91
CA LEU A 26 -2.19 8.62 -8.48
C LEU A 26 -3.63 8.37 -8.98
N ARG A 27 -4.55 9.30 -8.72
CA ARG A 27 -6.00 9.16 -8.96
C ARG A 27 -6.42 8.79 -10.38
N ASN A 28 -5.57 9.07 -11.38
CA ASN A 28 -5.88 8.75 -12.77
C ASN A 28 -5.70 7.26 -13.09
N ASN A 29 -4.90 6.55 -12.30
CA ASN A 29 -4.52 5.15 -12.57
C ASN A 29 -4.97 4.18 -11.47
N LEU A 30 -5.21 4.69 -10.25
CA LEU A 30 -5.51 3.89 -9.07
C LEU A 30 -6.73 4.40 -8.32
N THR A 31 -7.47 3.48 -7.69
CA THR A 31 -8.48 3.85 -6.70
C THR A 31 -7.80 4.52 -5.50
N ALA A 32 -8.53 5.32 -4.72
CA ALA A 32 -7.96 5.94 -3.51
C ALA A 32 -7.41 4.89 -2.53
N TYR A 33 -8.04 3.72 -2.48
CA TYR A 33 -7.60 2.60 -1.65
C TYR A 33 -6.26 2.04 -2.13
N ASP A 34 -6.16 1.65 -3.41
CA ASP A 34 -4.92 1.13 -3.98
C ASP A 34 -3.78 2.15 -3.94
N ALA A 35 -4.10 3.42 -4.22
CA ALA A 35 -3.16 4.52 -4.16
C ALA A 35 -2.63 4.75 -2.73
N THR A 36 -3.40 4.41 -1.69
CA THR A 36 -2.93 4.49 -0.29
C THR A 36 -1.82 3.48 -0.03
N TYR A 37 -1.99 2.23 -0.46
CA TYR A 37 -0.95 1.20 -0.32
C TYR A 37 0.29 1.51 -1.15
N VAL A 38 0.10 1.96 -2.38
CA VAL A 38 1.22 2.35 -3.26
C VAL A 38 1.97 3.56 -2.71
N ALA A 39 1.27 4.59 -2.24
CA ALA A 39 1.92 5.77 -1.64
C ALA A 39 2.66 5.40 -0.34
N LEU A 40 2.09 4.52 0.49
CA LEU A 40 2.76 4.05 1.69
C LEU A 40 4.04 3.27 1.35
N ALA A 41 3.98 2.36 0.37
CA ALA A 41 5.13 1.60 -0.09
C ALA A 41 6.26 2.50 -0.64
N GLU A 42 5.91 3.57 -1.35
CA GLU A 42 6.89 4.58 -1.79
C GLU A 42 7.57 5.29 -0.62
N VAL A 43 6.83 5.66 0.43
CA VAL A 43 7.40 6.36 1.60
C VAL A 43 8.27 5.45 2.45
N LEU A 44 7.87 4.17 2.58
CA LEU A 44 8.63 3.18 3.34
C LEU A 44 9.80 2.57 2.58
N GLU A 45 9.93 2.87 1.27
CA GLU A 45 10.90 2.25 0.38
C GLU A 45 10.86 0.70 0.46
N ALA A 46 9.65 0.15 0.54
CA ALA A 46 9.40 -1.27 0.78
C ALA A 46 8.51 -1.88 -0.32
N PRO A 47 8.65 -3.19 -0.62
CA PRO A 47 7.80 -3.86 -1.58
C PRO A 47 6.35 -3.96 -1.07
N LEU A 48 5.41 -3.68 -1.97
CA LEU A 48 3.98 -3.91 -1.75
C LEU A 48 3.61 -5.32 -2.22
N LEU A 49 3.36 -6.21 -1.28
CA LEU A 49 2.83 -7.54 -1.58
C LEU A 49 1.33 -7.47 -1.82
N THR A 50 0.85 -8.00 -2.95
CA THR A 50 -0.58 -8.04 -3.27
C THR A 50 -0.93 -9.32 -4.03
N ARG A 51 -2.21 -9.72 -3.98
CA ARG A 51 -2.75 -10.78 -4.85
C ARG A 51 -3.51 -10.21 -6.05
N ASP A 52 -3.64 -8.89 -6.12
CA ASP A 52 -4.33 -8.19 -7.19
C ASP A 52 -3.36 -7.95 -8.36
N LYS A 53 -3.59 -8.69 -9.45
CA LYS A 53 -2.82 -8.57 -10.69
C LYS A 53 -2.93 -7.20 -11.34
N ARG A 54 -4.07 -6.53 -11.17
CA ARG A 54 -4.32 -5.21 -11.75
C ARG A 54 -3.50 -4.15 -11.03
N LEU A 55 -3.40 -4.25 -9.70
CA LEU A 55 -2.53 -3.39 -8.90
C LEU A 55 -1.04 -3.63 -9.21
N ALA A 56 -0.62 -4.89 -9.37
CA ALA A 56 0.75 -5.23 -9.73
C ALA A 56 1.19 -4.66 -11.10
N GLY A 57 0.25 -4.44 -12.02
CA GLY A 57 0.51 -3.82 -13.33
C GLY A 57 0.27 -2.31 -13.38
N ALA A 58 -0.01 -1.66 -12.25
CA ALA A 58 -0.32 -0.23 -12.23
C ALA A 58 0.89 0.64 -12.62
N ALA A 59 0.60 1.82 -13.17
CA ALA A 59 1.61 2.77 -13.64
C ALA A 59 1.50 4.11 -12.90
N GLY A 60 2.56 4.92 -12.96
CA GLY A 60 2.60 6.27 -12.36
C GLY A 60 3.13 6.32 -10.92
N HIS A 61 3.67 5.21 -10.42
CA HIS A 61 4.34 5.12 -9.12
C HIS A 61 5.76 4.57 -9.25
N ARG A 62 6.52 4.70 -8.16
CA ARG A 62 7.86 4.14 -7.98
C ARG A 62 7.89 2.95 -7.03
N ALA A 63 6.76 2.60 -6.42
CA ALA A 63 6.67 1.43 -5.55
C ALA A 63 7.04 0.15 -6.31
N GLN A 64 7.80 -0.72 -5.66
CA GLN A 64 8.00 -2.10 -6.08
C GLN A 64 6.77 -2.89 -5.65
N ILE A 65 6.11 -3.57 -6.60
CA ILE A 65 4.91 -4.36 -6.31
C ILE A 65 5.20 -5.81 -6.67
N GLU A 66 4.96 -6.71 -5.71
CA GLU A 66 5.14 -8.15 -5.88
C GLU A 66 3.80 -8.86 -5.79
N LEU A 67 3.53 -9.72 -6.78
CA LEU A 67 2.32 -10.53 -6.83
C LEU A 67 2.56 -11.87 -6.11
N VAL A 68 1.75 -12.17 -5.09
CA VAL A 68 1.87 -13.37 -4.22
C VAL A 68 0.61 -14.25 -4.17
#